data_AF-A0A7G8ESP9-F1
#
_entry.id   AF-A0A7G8ESP9-F1
#
_cell.length_a   1.000
_cell.length_b   1.000
_cell.length_c   1.000
_cell.angle_alpha   90.00
_cell.angle_beta   90.00
_cell.angle_gamma   90.00
#
_symmetry.space_group_name_H-M   'P 1'
#
loop_
_entity.id
_entity.type
_entity.pdbx_description
1 polymer ?
#
loop_
_entity_poly.entity_id
_entity_poly.type
_entity_poly.pdbx_seq_one_letter_code
_entity_poly.pdbx_strand_id
1 'polypeptide(L)'
;MTGAGHALAVCNGTIALRLALHVVGVGYGDQVLLSPLSFVATANAVAHLGPVPHFVDVEHNFLGLCPVALSARLKAITERRENTLSNKVTGRRIAAVLSVHVLGLPAELHQLREVADICGLPLVEDAAEALGSR
;
A
#
# COMPACT_ATOMS: atom_id res chain seq x y z
N MET A 1 -10.11 15.63 12.32
CA MET A 1 -9.01 14.72 12.68
C MET A 1 -8.67 13.77 11.54
N THR A 2 -9.64 13.13 10.87
CA THR A 2 -9.38 12.39 9.60
C THR A 2 -10.18 12.91 8.40
N GLY A 3 -11.35 13.53 8.62
CA GLY A 3 -12.21 14.02 7.53
C GLY A 3 -12.98 12.94 6.76
N ALA A 4 -12.83 11.66 7.15
CA ALA A 4 -13.54 10.54 6.53
C ALA A 4 -15.04 10.54 6.88
N GLY A 5 -15.89 10.14 5.93
CA GLY A 5 -17.34 10.02 6.14
C GLY A 5 -17.77 8.85 7.02
N HIS A 6 -16.88 7.88 7.24
CA HIS A 6 -17.13 6.68 8.06
C HIS A 6 -15.89 6.34 8.89
N ALA A 7 -16.10 5.67 10.02
CA ALA A 7 -15.03 5.13 10.86
C ALA A 7 -15.49 3.79 11.46
N LEU A 8 -14.56 2.85 11.63
CA LEU A 8 -14.81 1.55 12.24
C LEU A 8 -13.77 1.28 13.32
N ALA A 9 -14.23 1.02 14.54
CA ALA A 9 -13.36 0.59 15.63
C ALA A 9 -13.07 -0.90 15.51
N VAL A 10 -11.79 -1.27 15.63
CA VAL A 10 -11.31 -2.66 15.59
C VAL A 10 -10.32 -2.91 16.73
N CYS A 11 -9.95 -4.17 16.95
CA CYS A 11 -9.14 -4.56 18.10
C CYS A 11 -7.67 -4.10 18.07
N ASN A 12 -7.09 -3.80 16.89
CA ASN A 12 -5.76 -3.19 16.74
C ASN A 12 -5.50 -2.73 15.27
N GLY A 13 -4.41 -1.99 15.06
CA GLY A 13 -4.01 -1.48 13.74
C GLY A 13 -3.70 -2.55 12.69
N THR A 14 -3.11 -3.69 13.09
CA THR A 14 -2.83 -4.79 12.16
C THR A 14 -4.12 -5.37 11.57
N ILE A 15 -5.17 -5.54 12.40
CA ILE A 15 -6.48 -5.97 11.95
C ILE A 15 -7.16 -4.89 11.10
N ALA A 16 -6.96 -3.61 11.41
CA ALA A 16 -7.45 -2.50 10.59
C ALA A 16 -6.90 -2.57 9.16
N LEU A 17 -5.57 -2.71 9.02
CA LEU A 17 -4.91 -2.81 7.71
C LEU A 17 -5.38 -4.05 6.92
N ARG A 18 -5.52 -5.19 7.59
CA ARG A 18 -6.05 -6.41 6.97
C ARG A 18 -7.46 -6.21 6.42
N LEU A 19 -8.34 -5.60 7.21
CA LEU A 19 -9.70 -5.35 6.78
C LEU A 19 -9.73 -4.36 5.61
N ALA A 20 -8.91 -3.30 5.66
CA ALA A 20 -8.78 -2.35 4.56
C ALA A 20 -8.32 -3.04 3.25
N LEU A 21 -7.29 -3.89 3.32
CA LEU A 21 -6.80 -4.66 2.18
C LEU A 21 -7.87 -5.62 1.63
N HIS A 22 -8.61 -6.28 2.51
CA HIS A 22 -9.71 -7.16 2.10
C HIS A 22 -10.83 -6.38 1.38
N VAL A 23 -11.23 -5.22 1.90
CA VAL A 23 -12.27 -4.35 1.31
C VAL A 23 -11.87 -3.85 -0.07
N VAL A 24 -10.59 -3.54 -0.31
CA VAL A 24 -10.10 -3.12 -1.63
C VAL A 24 -9.82 -4.29 -2.58
N GLY A 25 -10.19 -5.52 -2.20
CA GLY A 25 -10.16 -6.69 -3.07
C GLY A 25 -8.79 -7.37 -3.20
N VAL A 26 -7.96 -7.29 -2.15
CA VAL A 26 -6.73 -8.10 -2.06
C VAL A 26 -7.11 -9.54 -1.68
N GLY A 27 -6.74 -10.49 -2.53
CA GLY A 27 -6.98 -11.91 -2.35
C GLY A 27 -5.70 -12.72 -2.10
N TYR A 28 -5.87 -14.03 -1.87
CA TYR A 28 -4.76 -14.95 -1.67
C TYR A 28 -3.81 -14.95 -2.87
N GLY A 29 -2.51 -14.82 -2.63
CA GLY A 29 -1.47 -14.85 -3.66
C GLY A 29 -1.26 -13.54 -4.43
N ASP A 30 -2.13 -12.54 -4.24
CA ASP A 30 -1.95 -11.19 -4.77
C ASP A 30 -0.72 -10.51 -4.19
N GLN A 31 -0.17 -9.54 -4.92
CA GLN A 31 0.90 -8.67 -4.43
C GLN A 31 0.35 -7.32 -3.97
N VAL A 32 0.92 -6.84 -2.86
CA VAL A 32 0.69 -5.48 -2.34
C VAL A 32 2.02 -4.75 -2.34
N LEU A 33 2.11 -3.61 -3.02
CA LEU A 33 3.33 -2.81 -3.06
C LEU A 33 3.40 -1.90 -1.83
N LEU A 34 4.53 -1.91 -1.13
CA LEU A 34 4.69 -1.17 0.13
C LEU A 34 6.16 -0.79 0.39
N SER A 35 6.38 0.11 1.34
CA SER A 35 7.72 0.49 1.82
C SER A 35 8.33 -0.60 2.72
N PRO A 36 9.65 -0.87 2.64
CA PRO A 36 10.36 -1.72 3.59
C PRO A 36 10.63 -1.02 4.94
N LEU A 37 10.54 0.32 4.99
CA LEU A 37 10.74 1.11 6.21
C LEU A 37 9.39 1.30 6.91
N SER A 38 9.07 0.38 7.82
CA SER A 38 7.90 0.47 8.72
C SER A 38 8.06 -0.52 9.88
N PHE A 39 7.17 -0.44 10.88
CA PHE A 39 6.99 -1.54 11.81
C PHE A 39 6.49 -2.81 11.10
N VAL A 40 6.94 -3.98 11.57
CA VAL A 40 6.67 -5.28 10.92
C VAL A 40 5.18 -5.60 10.75
N ALA A 41 4.31 -4.99 11.56
CA ALA A 41 2.86 -5.17 11.47
C ALA A 41 2.30 -4.85 10.08
N THR A 42 2.85 -3.86 9.36
CA THR A 42 2.38 -3.49 8.02
C THR A 42 2.58 -4.64 7.03
N ALA A 43 3.79 -5.23 6.99
CA ALA A 43 4.07 -6.38 6.14
C ALA A 43 3.31 -7.64 6.59
N ASN A 44 3.15 -7.83 7.91
CA ASN A 44 2.38 -8.93 8.48
C ASN A 44 0.87 -8.84 8.19
N ALA A 45 0.33 -7.63 8.03
CA ALA A 45 -1.04 -7.42 7.61
C ALA A 45 -1.27 -7.95 6.19
N VAL A 46 -0.28 -7.84 5.31
CA VAL A 46 -0.30 -8.42 3.96
C VAL A 46 -0.03 -9.93 4.01
N ALA A 47 1.06 -10.37 4.65
CA ALA A 47 1.58 -11.73 4.52
C ALA A 47 0.73 -12.82 5.18
N HIS A 48 0.14 -12.55 6.35
CA HIS A 48 -0.42 -13.59 7.22
C HIS A 48 -1.64 -14.34 6.64
N LEU A 49 -2.25 -13.87 5.55
CA LEU A 49 -3.39 -14.53 4.89
C LEU A 49 -3.10 -14.96 3.44
N GLY A 50 -1.83 -14.93 3.03
CA GLY A 50 -1.38 -15.40 1.72
C GLY A 50 -1.07 -14.34 0.65
N PRO A 51 -1.54 -13.07 0.71
CA PRO A 51 -0.96 -12.02 -0.12
C PRO A 51 0.55 -11.86 0.12
N VAL A 52 1.26 -11.36 -0.88
CA VAL A 52 2.72 -11.26 -0.89
C VAL A 52 3.15 -9.78 -0.81
N PRO A 53 3.87 -9.38 0.25
CA PRO A 53 4.47 -8.05 0.32
C PRO A 53 5.48 -7.87 -0.82
N HIS A 54 5.34 -6.80 -1.60
CA HIS A 54 6.29 -6.41 -2.64
C HIS A 54 6.92 -5.08 -2.25
N PHE A 55 8.16 -5.13 -1.77
CA PHE A 55 8.84 -3.92 -1.32
C PHE A 55 9.27 -3.01 -2.47
N VAL A 56 9.10 -1.71 -2.26
CA VAL A 56 9.49 -0.61 -3.13
C VAL A 56 10.19 0.44 -2.27
N ASP A 57 11.17 1.12 -2.87
CA ASP A 57 12.05 2.03 -2.16
C ASP A 57 11.32 3.22 -1.49
N VAL A 58 12.03 3.86 -0.56
CA VAL A 58 11.50 4.91 0.32
C VAL A 58 11.95 6.29 -0.12
N GLU A 59 11.16 7.30 0.22
CA GLU A 59 11.52 8.69 -0.02
C GLU A 59 12.39 9.20 1.14
N HIS A 60 13.47 9.92 0.83
CA HIS A 60 14.42 10.35 1.86
C HIS A 60 13.84 11.39 2.80
N ASN A 61 13.04 12.32 2.26
CA ASN A 61 12.51 13.45 3.03
C ASN A 61 11.33 13.05 3.93
N PHE A 62 10.50 12.10 3.50
CA PHE A 62 9.25 11.73 4.18
C PHE A 62 9.27 10.31 4.75
N LEU A 63 10.30 9.51 4.45
CA LEU A 63 10.54 8.14 4.93
C LEU A 63 9.48 7.09 4.51
N GLY A 64 8.33 7.53 3.98
CA GLY A 64 7.30 6.68 3.40
C GLY A 64 7.68 6.15 2.01
N LEU A 65 6.71 5.49 1.36
CA LEU A 65 6.86 4.95 0.02
C LEU A 65 7.21 6.04 -1.00
N CYS A 66 8.28 5.87 -1.78
CA CYS A 66 8.70 6.85 -2.78
C CYS A 66 7.79 6.80 -4.04
N PRO A 67 7.11 7.90 -4.42
CA PRO A 67 6.27 7.92 -5.63
C PRO A 67 7.06 7.66 -6.91
N VAL A 68 8.29 8.17 -7.00
CA VAL A 68 9.16 7.99 -8.17
C VAL A 68 9.58 6.52 -8.29
N ALA A 69 10.02 5.90 -7.18
CA ALA A 69 10.39 4.49 -7.15
C ALA A 69 9.19 3.59 -7.45
N LEU A 70 8.00 3.92 -6.92
CA LEU A 70 6.76 3.20 -7.21
C LEU A 70 6.41 3.26 -8.69
N SER A 71 6.43 4.45 -9.30
CA SER A 71 6.16 4.63 -10.73
C SER A 71 7.16 3.85 -11.59
N ALA A 72 8.45 3.96 -11.29
CA ALA A 72 9.49 3.22 -12.00
C ALA A 72 9.31 1.70 -11.85
N ARG A 73 8.99 1.24 -10.63
CA ARG A 73 8.79 -0.19 -10.36
C ARG A 73 7.57 -0.74 -11.09
N LEU A 74 6.42 -0.06 -11.03
CA LEU A 74 5.21 -0.45 -11.75
C LEU A 74 5.48 -0.51 -13.25
N LYS A 75 6.09 0.50 -13.85
CA LYS A 75 6.48 0.48 -15.28
C LYS A 75 7.38 -0.71 -15.61
N ALA A 76 8.32 -1.05 -14.73
CA ALA A 76 9.29 -2.11 -14.96
C ALA A 76 8.68 -3.52 -14.89
N ILE A 77 7.74 -3.77 -13.96
CA ILE A 77 7.26 -5.14 -13.68
C ILE A 77 5.85 -5.42 -14.16
N THR A 78 5.05 -4.41 -14.47
CA THR A 78 3.63 -4.62 -14.73
C THR A 78 3.36 -4.98 -16.19
N GLU A 79 2.31 -5.76 -16.38
CA GLU A 79 1.63 -5.97 -17.65
C GLU A 79 0.13 -6.18 -17.39
N ARG A 80 -0.71 -5.91 -18.39
CA ARG A 80 -2.15 -6.16 -18.29
C ARG A 80 -2.48 -7.57 -18.77
N ARG A 81 -3.10 -8.38 -17.91
CA ARG A 81 -3.63 -9.72 -18.23
C ARG A 81 -5.08 -9.80 -17.78
N GLU A 82 -5.99 -10.16 -18.68
CA GLU A 82 -7.41 -10.43 -18.35
C GLU A 82 -8.05 -9.31 -17.50
N ASN A 83 -7.84 -8.04 -17.89
CA ASN A 83 -8.27 -6.83 -17.17
C ASN A 83 -7.67 -6.61 -15.76
N THR A 84 -6.66 -7.38 -15.36
CA THR A 84 -5.91 -7.18 -14.13
C THR A 84 -4.49 -6.66 -14.41
N LEU A 85 -3.91 -5.95 -13.45
CA LEU A 85 -2.50 -5.61 -13.47
C LEU A 85 -1.72 -6.76 -12.85
N SER A 86 -0.81 -7.35 -13.61
CA SER A 86 -0.01 -8.49 -13.16
C SER A 86 1.47 -8.16 -13.20
N ASN A 87 2.23 -8.75 -12.30
CA ASN A 87 3.68 -8.72 -12.31
C ASN A 87 4.19 -9.75 -13.32
N LYS A 88 4.81 -9.29 -14.41
CA LYS A 88 5.30 -10.15 -15.51
C LYS A 88 6.44 -11.09 -15.11
N VAL A 89 7.09 -10.84 -13.98
CA VAL A 89 8.17 -11.68 -13.45
C VAL A 89 7.62 -12.82 -12.60
N THR A 90 6.63 -12.54 -11.75
CA THR A 90 6.08 -13.54 -10.81
C THR A 90 4.78 -14.18 -11.28
N GLY A 91 4.11 -13.58 -12.27
CA GLY A 91 2.77 -13.96 -12.73
C GLY A 91 1.64 -13.59 -11.76
N ARG A 92 1.94 -12.94 -10.63
CA ARG A 92 0.95 -12.58 -9.61
C ARG A 92 0.22 -11.30 -9.98
N ARG A 93 -1.07 -11.23 -9.66
CA ARG A 93 -1.83 -9.97 -9.72
C ARG A 93 -1.27 -8.98 -8.70
N ILE A 94 -1.15 -7.73 -9.10
CA ILE A 94 -0.86 -6.60 -8.22
C ILE A 94 -2.21 -5.98 -7.84
N ALA A 95 -2.55 -6.02 -6.57
CA ALA A 95 -3.90 -5.73 -6.10
C ALA A 95 -4.05 -4.38 -5.40
N ALA A 96 -3.00 -3.89 -4.75
CA ALA A 96 -3.04 -2.64 -4.01
C ALA A 96 -1.64 -2.03 -3.82
N VAL A 97 -1.63 -0.75 -3.47
CA VAL A 97 -0.47 -0.04 -2.91
C VAL A 97 -0.80 0.28 -1.45
N LEU A 98 0.15 0.05 -0.55
CA LEU A 98 0.04 0.38 0.87
C LEU A 98 1.19 1.33 1.23
N SER A 99 0.86 2.55 1.64
CA SER A 99 1.82 3.55 2.11
C SER A 99 1.73 3.73 3.62
N VAL A 100 2.85 4.09 4.26
CA VAL A 100 2.94 4.29 5.72
C VAL A 100 3.37 5.71 6.02
N HIS A 101 2.77 6.32 7.04
CA HIS A 101 3.18 7.61 7.59
C HIS A 101 4.20 7.42 8.72
N VAL A 102 5.43 7.15 8.32
CA VAL A 102 6.53 6.76 9.21
C VAL A 102 6.82 7.88 10.21
N LEU A 103 6.86 7.55 11.51
CA LEU A 103 7.13 8.49 12.61
C LEU A 103 6.16 9.70 12.65
N GLY A 104 4.94 9.51 12.15
CA GLY A 104 3.94 10.56 12.06
C GLY A 104 4.15 11.55 10.92
N LEU A 105 5.16 11.35 10.08
CA LEU A 105 5.44 12.16 8.90
C LEU A 105 4.56 11.68 7.74
N PRO A 106 3.64 12.53 7.22
CA PRO A 106 2.80 12.15 6.10
C PRO A 106 3.63 11.78 4.86
N ALA A 107 3.22 10.72 4.19
CA ALA A 107 3.80 10.34 2.91
C ALA A 107 3.28 11.30 1.82
N GLU A 108 3.94 11.31 0.66
CA GLU A 108 3.55 12.10 -0.52
C GLU A 108 2.28 11.55 -1.19
N LEU A 109 1.14 11.63 -0.49
CA LEU A 109 -0.12 10.99 -0.85
C LEU A 109 -0.65 11.42 -2.20
N HIS A 110 -0.50 12.70 -2.57
CA HIS A 110 -0.95 13.21 -3.86
C HIS A 110 -0.24 12.48 -5.01
N GLN A 111 1.08 12.43 -4.97
CA GLN A 111 1.88 11.77 -6.00
C GLN A 111 1.70 10.24 -5.99
N LEU A 112 1.61 9.63 -4.81
CA LEU A 112 1.30 8.21 -4.68
C LEU A 112 -0.06 7.88 -5.30
N ARG A 113 -1.06 8.74 -5.08
CA ARG A 113 -2.40 8.58 -5.63
C ARG A 113 -2.39 8.68 -7.16
N GLU A 114 -1.71 9.68 -7.72
CA GLU A 114 -1.55 9.81 -9.17
C GLU A 114 -0.95 8.56 -9.81
N VAL A 115 0.12 8.02 -9.21
CA VAL A 115 0.77 6.80 -9.69
C VAL A 115 -0.16 5.59 -9.58
N ALA A 116 -0.87 5.45 -8.46
CA ALA A 116 -1.81 4.34 -8.25
C ALA A 116 -2.99 4.40 -9.23
N ASP A 117 -3.55 5.59 -9.49
CA ASP A 117 -4.70 5.80 -10.39
C ASP A 117 -4.37 5.48 -11.85
N ILE A 118 -3.16 5.82 -12.33
CA ILE A 118 -2.69 5.45 -13.68
C ILE A 118 -2.74 3.92 -13.87
N CYS A 119 -2.44 3.16 -12.81
CA CYS A 119 -2.45 1.71 -12.81
C CYS A 119 -3.81 1.11 -12.40
N GLY A 120 -4.78 1.93 -11.99
CA GLY A 120 -6.07 1.48 -11.46
C GLY A 120 -5.95 0.71 -10.14
N LEU A 121 -4.93 1.02 -9.32
CA LEU A 121 -4.69 0.36 -8.05
C LEU A 121 -5.29 1.17 -6.88
N PRO A 122 -5.94 0.52 -5.92
CA PRO A 122 -6.32 1.18 -4.67
C PRO A 122 -5.07 1.52 -3.84
N LEU A 123 -5.10 2.69 -3.21
CA LEU A 123 -4.11 3.13 -2.23
C LEU A 123 -4.70 2.97 -0.82
N VAL A 124 -4.00 2.21 0.03
CA VAL A 124 -4.29 2.04 1.45
C VAL A 124 -3.24 2.78 2.25
N GLU A 125 -3.68 3.52 3.27
CA GLU A 125 -2.81 4.30 4.14
C GLU A 125 -2.69 3.62 5.51
N ASP A 126 -1.45 3.44 5.96
CA ASP A 126 -1.11 3.05 7.33
C ASP A 126 -0.73 4.32 8.12
N ALA A 127 -1.74 4.86 8.79
CA ALA A 127 -1.66 6.05 9.63
C ALA A 127 -1.50 5.72 11.12
N ALA A 128 -1.02 4.51 11.47
CA ALA A 128 -0.90 4.07 12.86
C ALA A 128 -0.11 5.04 13.76
N GLU A 129 0.88 5.74 13.18
CA GLU A 129 1.76 6.69 13.88
C GLU A 129 1.42 8.16 13.59
N ALA A 130 0.37 8.45 12.82
CA ALA A 130 0.14 9.78 12.22
C ALA A 130 -1.25 10.38 12.50
N LEU A 131 -1.93 9.92 13.55
CA LEU A 131 -3.23 10.49 13.90
C LEU A 131 -3.07 11.98 14.27
N GLY A 132 -3.66 12.86 13.48
CA GLY A 132 -3.62 14.31 13.68
C GLY A 132 -2.54 15.05 12.88
N SER A 133 -1.68 14.32 12.14
CA SER A 133 -0.75 14.89 11.17
C SER A 133 -1.47 15.57 10.00
N ARG A 134 -0.77 16.46 9.28
CA ARG A 134 -1.31 17.26 8.16
C ARG A 134 -0.33 17.34 7.01
#